data_AF-A0A0Q9KWE5-F1
#
_entry.id   AF-A0A0Q9KWE5-F1
#
_cell.length_a   1.000
_cell.length_b   1.000
_cell.length_c   1.000
_cell.angle_alpha   90.00
_cell.angle_beta   90.00
_cell.angle_gamma   90.00
#
_symmetry.space_group_name_H-M   'P 1'
#
loop_
_entity.id
_entity.type
_entity.pdbx_description
1 polymer ?
#
loop_
_entity_poly.entity_id
_entity_poly.type
_entity_poly.pdbx_seq_one_letter_code
_entity_poly.pdbx_strand_id
1 'polypeptide(L)'
;MQEKIDEIVRNYFEDSVYEIEPVPFGLTNLTKILTMNDKKYVIRIYNHHTKNVESIKFEAQITSYLSKQNLSFVVPVFLNTKAGEKYVHLSDGTLGAVVSFIEGAVPEMSSIQQTTEFGSVIGEITSAFSQYEAELIRRGFLYGNL
;
A
#
# COMPACT_ATOMS: atom_id res chain seq x y z
N MET A 1 12.18 11.15 13.70
CA MET A 1 11.46 9.90 13.33
C MET A 1 10.05 9.93 13.86
N GLN A 2 9.87 10.01 15.18
CA GLN A 2 8.57 10.16 15.82
C GLN A 2 7.78 11.34 15.25
N GLU A 3 8.42 12.51 15.09
CA GLU A 3 7.80 13.71 14.52
C GLU A 3 7.18 13.51 13.13
N LYS A 4 7.82 12.69 12.28
CA LYS A 4 7.28 12.34 10.95
C LYS A 4 6.04 11.47 11.06
N ILE A 5 6.06 10.52 11.99
CA ILE A 5 4.92 9.65 12.26
C ILE A 5 3.76 10.49 12.82
N ASP A 6 4.03 11.40 13.76
CA ASP A 6 3.03 12.33 14.28
C ASP A 6 2.45 13.20 13.17
N GLU A 7 3.30 13.71 12.27
CA GLU A 7 2.87 14.51 11.11
C GLU A 7 1.96 13.70 10.17
N ILE A 8 2.31 12.45 9.87
CA ILE A 8 1.44 11.55 9.10
C ILE A 8 0.12 11.35 9.84
N VAL A 9 0.13 10.92 11.11
CA VAL A 9 -1.09 10.62 11.87
C VAL A 9 -2.06 11.80 11.87
N ARG A 10 -1.57 13.04 12.09
CA ARG A 10 -2.40 14.25 12.07
C ARG A 10 -3.09 14.52 10.72
N ASN A 11 -2.53 14.04 9.62
CA ASN A 11 -3.11 14.21 8.29
C ASN A 11 -4.17 13.14 7.95
N TYR A 12 -4.15 11.98 8.62
CA TYR A 12 -5.06 10.86 8.33
C TYR A 12 -6.16 10.68 9.37
N PHE A 13 -5.90 11.06 10.62
CA PHE A 13 -6.78 10.77 11.75
C PHE A 13 -7.09 12.04 12.54
N GLU A 14 -8.23 12.03 13.24
CA GLU A 14 -8.59 13.08 14.21
C GLU A 14 -8.06 12.75 15.61
N ASP A 15 -8.05 11.47 15.97
CA ASP A 15 -7.46 10.99 17.21
C ASP A 15 -5.92 11.03 17.13
N SER A 16 -5.31 11.45 18.23
CA SER A 16 -3.85 11.56 18.38
C SER A 16 -3.26 10.52 19.33
N VAL A 17 -4.10 9.67 19.93
CA VAL A 17 -3.66 8.58 20.81
C VAL A 17 -3.49 7.33 19.97
N TYR A 18 -2.25 6.87 19.86
CA TYR A 18 -1.90 5.70 19.06
C TYR A 18 -0.66 5.01 19.60
N GLU A 19 -0.48 3.76 19.20
CA GLU A 19 0.71 2.96 19.49
C GLU A 19 1.47 2.64 18.21
N ILE A 20 2.80 2.55 18.30
CA ILE A 20 3.67 2.20 17.17
C ILE A 20 4.49 0.97 17.50
N GLU A 21 4.42 0.00 16.62
CA GLU A 21 5.25 -1.19 16.66
C GLU A 21 6.26 -1.19 15.50
N PRO A 22 7.53 -1.56 15.74
CA PRO A 22 8.47 -1.80 14.66
C PRO A 22 8.08 -3.08 13.91
N VAL A 23 8.20 -3.07 12.59
CA VAL A 23 8.16 -4.31 11.80
C VAL A 23 9.56 -4.94 11.73
N PRO A 24 9.68 -6.27 11.85
CA PRO A 24 10.95 -6.97 11.83
C PRO A 24 11.66 -6.94 10.47
N PHE A 25 10.96 -6.60 9.38
CA PHE A 25 11.52 -6.60 8.02
C PHE A 25 11.07 -5.37 7.21
N GLY A 26 11.99 -4.76 6.46
CA GLY A 26 11.71 -3.63 5.57
C GLY A 26 12.98 -3.14 4.87
N LEU A 27 13.23 -3.63 3.65
CA LEU A 27 14.52 -3.49 2.96
C LEU A 27 14.75 -2.15 2.23
N THR A 28 13.80 -1.21 2.18
CA THR A 28 14.01 0.09 1.50
C THR A 28 13.18 1.27 2.03
N ASN A 29 11.94 1.04 2.47
CA ASN A 29 11.07 2.07 3.05
C ASN A 29 10.95 1.85 4.57
N LEU A 30 10.95 2.94 5.34
CA LEU A 30 10.64 2.82 6.76
C LEU A 30 9.15 2.47 6.90
N THR A 31 8.89 1.31 7.47
CA THR A 31 7.56 0.78 7.69
C THR A 31 7.33 0.65 9.20
N LYS A 32 6.16 1.06 9.68
CA LYS A 32 5.74 0.95 11.09
C LYS A 32 4.29 0.48 11.15
N ILE A 33 3.96 -0.36 12.13
CA ILE A 33 2.58 -0.69 12.43
C ILE A 33 2.05 0.39 13.37
N LEU A 34 0.88 0.93 13.02
CA LEU A 34 0.14 1.92 13.79
C LEU A 34 -1.11 1.24 14.33
N THR A 35 -1.30 1.26 15.64
CA THR A 35 -2.55 0.81 16.27
C THR A 35 -3.30 2.03 16.80
N MET A 36 -4.55 2.19 16.38
CA MET A 36 -5.41 3.28 16.80
C MET A 36 -6.85 2.80 16.89
N ASN A 37 -7.52 3.03 18.02
CA ASN A 37 -8.90 2.58 18.28
C ASN A 37 -9.10 1.09 17.97
N ASP A 38 -8.19 0.24 18.47
CA ASP A 38 -8.14 -1.22 18.24
C ASP A 38 -8.03 -1.65 16.77
N LYS A 39 -7.66 -0.72 15.86
CA LYS A 39 -7.42 -1.01 14.45
C LYS A 39 -5.96 -0.81 14.09
N LYS A 40 -5.42 -1.76 13.32
CA LYS A 40 -4.05 -1.71 12.82
C LYS A 40 -3.96 -1.11 11.42
N TYR A 41 -2.91 -0.35 11.22
CA TYR A 41 -2.53 0.27 9.95
C TYR A 41 -1.02 0.14 9.74
N VAL A 42 -0.58 0.40 8.53
CA VAL A 42 0.84 0.43 8.19
C VAL A 42 1.21 1.82 7.70
N ILE A 43 2.13 2.47 8.43
CA ILE A 43 2.75 3.73 8.01
C ILE A 43 3.96 3.41 7.13
N ARG A 44 4.06 4.10 6.01
CA ARG A 44 5.19 4.03 5.07
C ARG A 44 5.79 5.42 4.89
N ILE A 45 7.07 5.56 5.20
CA ILE A 45 7.86 6.75 4.86
C ILE A 45 8.81 6.38 3.73
N TYR A 46 8.62 7.01 2.58
CA TYR A 46 9.31 6.65 1.35
C TYR A 46 10.67 7.31 1.25
N ASN A 47 11.65 6.56 0.74
CA ASN A 47 12.98 7.09 0.47
C ASN A 47 12.97 7.93 -0.82
N HIS A 48 13.30 9.22 -0.67
CA HIS A 48 13.32 10.22 -1.74
C HIS A 48 14.19 9.86 -2.95
N HIS A 49 15.21 9.02 -2.78
CA HIS A 49 16.07 8.57 -3.88
C HIS A 49 15.43 7.49 -4.77
N THR A 50 14.39 6.80 -4.28
CA THR A 50 13.84 5.60 -4.94
C THR A 50 12.37 5.70 -5.31
N LYS A 51 11.65 6.70 -4.79
CA LYS A 51 10.20 6.84 -4.96
C LYS A 51 9.83 8.28 -5.27
N ASN A 52 9.09 8.46 -6.36
CA ASN A 52 8.46 9.70 -6.75
C ASN A 52 6.93 9.62 -6.57
N VAL A 53 6.26 10.76 -6.75
CA VAL A 53 4.81 10.89 -6.61
C VAL A 53 4.07 10.00 -7.60
N GLU A 54 4.54 9.90 -8.84
CA GLU A 54 3.92 9.10 -9.90
C GLU A 54 3.89 7.61 -9.50
N SER A 55 4.99 7.11 -8.94
CA SER A 55 5.10 5.72 -8.48
C SER A 55 4.12 5.40 -7.35
N ILE A 56 3.95 6.33 -6.39
CA ILE A 56 3.01 6.14 -5.27
C ILE A 56 1.57 6.20 -5.77
N LYS A 57 1.24 7.15 -6.66
CA LYS A 57 -0.09 7.25 -7.28
C LYS A 57 -0.43 5.97 -8.04
N PHE A 58 0.51 5.45 -8.82
CA PHE A 58 0.31 4.21 -9.56
C PHE A 58 0.09 3.02 -8.62
N GLU A 59 0.88 2.90 -7.55
CA GLU A 59 0.71 1.84 -6.54
C GLU A 59 -0.66 1.94 -5.84
N ALA A 60 -1.10 3.16 -5.49
CA ALA A 60 -2.41 3.40 -4.90
C ALA A 60 -3.57 3.08 -5.87
N GLN A 61 -3.41 3.37 -7.16
CA GLN A 61 -4.39 3.02 -8.19
C GLN A 61 -4.51 1.50 -8.36
N ILE A 62 -3.37 0.81 -8.51
CA ILE A 62 -3.34 -0.65 -8.67
C ILE A 62 -3.96 -1.34 -7.46
N THR A 63 -3.53 -1.00 -6.26
CA THR A 63 -4.04 -1.64 -5.05
C THR A 63 -5.53 -1.35 -4.83
N SER A 64 -5.99 -0.14 -5.16
CA SER A 64 -7.42 0.18 -5.14
C SER A 64 -8.23 -0.53 -6.23
N TYR A 65 -7.63 -0.86 -7.38
CA TYR A 65 -8.28 -1.64 -8.42
C TYR A 65 -8.40 -3.11 -7.98
N LEU A 66 -7.30 -3.71 -7.52
CA LEU A 66 -7.26 -5.09 -7.05
C LEU A 66 -8.21 -5.33 -5.88
N SER A 67 -8.30 -4.40 -4.92
CA SER A 67 -9.21 -4.55 -3.77
C SER A 67 -10.70 -4.54 -4.12
N LYS A 68 -11.06 -4.10 -5.34
CA LYS A 68 -12.43 -4.14 -5.86
C LYS A 68 -12.73 -5.40 -6.67
N GLN A 69 -11.71 -6.19 -6.98
CA GLN A 69 -11.88 -7.45 -7.69
C GLN A 69 -12.26 -8.56 -6.70
N ASN A 70 -12.93 -9.60 -7.20
CA ASN A 70 -13.28 -10.77 -6.42
C ASN A 70 -12.11 -11.77 -6.40
N LEU A 71 -11.04 -11.43 -5.69
CA LEU A 71 -9.80 -12.22 -5.56
C LEU A 71 -9.86 -13.15 -4.34
N SER A 72 -9.09 -14.24 -4.37
CA SER A 72 -8.95 -15.15 -3.22
C SER A 72 -8.13 -14.56 -2.05
N PHE A 73 -7.49 -13.40 -2.26
CA PHE A 73 -6.62 -12.74 -1.31
C PHE A 73 -6.96 -11.25 -1.18
N VAL A 74 -6.44 -10.63 -0.11
CA VAL A 74 -6.55 -9.20 0.14
C VAL A 74 -5.23 -8.48 -0.17
N VAL A 75 -5.34 -7.22 -0.59
CA VAL A 75 -4.19 -6.34 -0.86
C VAL A 75 -4.22 -5.13 0.05
N PRO A 76 -3.06 -4.55 0.41
CA PRO A 76 -3.02 -3.36 1.22
C PRO A 76 -3.58 -2.18 0.42
N VAL A 77 -4.50 -1.43 1.01
CA VAL A 77 -5.16 -0.28 0.36
C VAL A 77 -4.69 1.01 1.01
N PHE A 78 -4.34 2.00 0.18
CA PHE A 78 -4.01 3.34 0.65
C PHE A 78 -5.24 4.04 1.24
N LEU A 79 -5.11 4.49 2.49
CA LEU A 79 -6.11 5.32 3.15
C LEU A 79 -6.13 6.70 2.51
N ASN A 80 -7.28 7.37 2.64
CA ASN A 80 -7.36 8.78 2.31
C ASN A 80 -6.88 9.59 3.52
N THR A 81 -6.15 10.67 3.26
CA THR A 81 -5.98 11.75 4.23
C THR A 81 -7.34 12.43 4.47
N LYS A 82 -7.40 13.29 5.48
CA LYS A 82 -8.56 14.17 5.72
C LYS A 82 -8.87 15.09 4.54
N ALA A 83 -7.88 15.37 3.69
CA ALA A 83 -8.04 16.14 2.46
C ALA A 83 -8.43 15.28 1.23
N GLY A 84 -8.53 13.95 1.37
CA GLY A 84 -8.88 13.03 0.28
C GLY A 84 -7.71 12.49 -0.53
N GLU A 85 -6.47 12.84 -0.18
CA GLU A 85 -5.25 12.40 -0.87
C GLU A 85 -4.79 11.01 -0.42
N LYS A 86 -3.97 10.32 -1.22
CA LYS A 86 -3.43 8.97 -0.90
C LYS A 86 -2.06 8.98 -0.20
N TYR A 87 -1.43 10.13 -0.11
CA TYR A 87 -0.11 10.33 0.47
C TYR A 87 0.00 11.77 0.97
N VAL A 88 1.04 12.05 1.75
CA VAL A 88 1.35 13.38 2.28
C VAL A 88 2.78 13.76 1.94
N HIS A 89 2.99 15.04 1.67
CA HIS A 89 4.32 15.65 1.70
C HIS A 89 4.62 16.04 3.15
N LEU A 90 5.71 15.52 3.69
CA LEU A 90 6.17 15.88 5.02
C LEU A 90 6.99 17.17 4.97
N SER A 91 7.07 17.84 6.11
CA SER A 91 7.81 19.09 6.32
C SER A 91 9.28 19.05 5.85
N ASP A 92 9.92 17.88 5.88
CA ASP A 92 11.30 17.68 5.43
C ASP A 92 11.42 17.30 3.94
N GLY A 93 10.31 17.33 3.20
CA GLY A 93 10.23 17.00 1.78
C GLY A 93 10.07 15.51 1.48
N THR A 94 10.10 14.62 2.48
CA THR A 94 9.84 13.19 2.27
C THR A 94 8.35 12.91 2.08
N LEU A 95 8.02 11.75 1.49
CA LEU A 95 6.64 11.34 1.26
C LEU A 95 6.21 10.30 2.31
N GLY A 96 4.99 10.44 2.82
CA GLY A 96 4.39 9.50 3.77
C GLY A 96 3.04 8.97 3.28
N ALA A 97 2.70 7.73 3.61
CA ALA A 97 1.36 7.18 3.38
C ALA A 97 0.94 6.23 4.50
N VAL A 98 -0.37 6.06 4.65
CA VAL A 98 -0.97 5.05 5.51
C VAL A 98 -1.70 4.05 4.62
N VAL A 99 -1.45 2.76 4.83
CA VAL A 99 -2.16 1.67 4.16
C VAL A 99 -2.83 0.75 5.17
N SER A 100 -3.86 0.03 4.75
CA SER A 100 -4.53 -0.97 5.59
C SER A 100 -3.56 -2.07 6.02
N PHE A 101 -3.65 -2.49 7.28
CA PHE A 101 -2.97 -3.70 7.74
C PHE A 101 -3.70 -4.94 7.22
N ILE A 102 -2.93 -5.98 6.85
CA ILE A 102 -3.47 -7.30 6.52
C ILE A 102 -3.06 -8.23 7.66
N GLU A 103 -4.05 -8.83 8.30
CA GLU A 103 -3.83 -9.85 9.33
C GLU A 103 -3.24 -11.12 8.72
N GLY A 104 -2.31 -11.73 9.45
CA GLY A 104 -1.64 -12.96 9.04
C GLY A 104 -0.14 -12.92 9.30
N ALA A 105 0.54 -13.96 8.82
CA ALA A 105 1.99 -14.08 8.87
C ALA A 105 2.55 -14.28 7.46
N VAL A 106 3.83 -13.97 7.28
CA VAL A 106 4.52 -14.29 6.03
C VAL A 106 4.49 -15.82 5.87
N PRO A 107 3.91 -16.35 4.78
CA PRO A 107 3.85 -17.79 4.58
C PRO A 107 5.25 -18.35 4.38
N GLU A 108 5.53 -19.48 5.02
CA GLU A 108 6.71 -20.27 4.70
C GLU A 108 6.49 -20.99 3.36
N MET A 109 7.57 -21.16 2.60
CA MET A 109 7.55 -21.94 1.35
C MET A 109 8.09 -23.35 1.60
N SER A 110 7.63 -24.00 2.67
CA SER A 110 8.17 -25.26 3.15
C SER A 110 7.39 -26.49 2.68
N SER A 111 6.23 -26.31 2.03
CA SER A 111 5.42 -27.40 1.49
C SER A 111 5.01 -27.21 0.03
N ILE A 112 4.70 -28.33 -0.63
CA ILE A 112 4.15 -28.35 -1.99
C ILE A 112 2.82 -27.59 -2.04
N GLN A 113 1.97 -27.76 -1.03
CA GLN A 113 0.68 -27.08 -0.95
C GLN A 113 0.84 -25.56 -0.95
N GLN A 114 1.70 -25.00 -0.07
CA GLN A 114 1.97 -23.56 -0.04
C GLN A 114 2.54 -23.04 -1.37
N THR A 115 3.39 -23.84 -2.02
CA THR A 115 3.93 -23.50 -3.34
C THR A 115 2.84 -23.46 -4.40
N THR A 116 1.90 -24.41 -4.38
CA THR A 116 0.74 -24.43 -5.28
C THR A 116 -0.18 -23.24 -5.03
N GLU A 117 -0.50 -22.95 -3.77
CA GLU A 117 -1.33 -21.79 -3.38
C GLU A 117 -0.69 -20.47 -3.82
N PHE A 118 0.62 -20.32 -3.64
CA PHE A 118 1.36 -19.16 -4.16
C PHE A 118 1.24 -19.05 -5.68
N GLY A 119 1.41 -20.15 -6.40
CA GLY A 119 1.22 -20.18 -7.86
C GLY A 119 -0.18 -19.75 -8.29
N SER A 120 -1.22 -20.19 -7.57
CA SER A 120 -2.60 -19.76 -7.80
C SER A 120 -2.77 -18.26 -7.59
N VAL A 121 -2.24 -17.71 -6.50
CA VAL A 121 -2.28 -16.26 -6.21
C VAL A 121 -1.57 -15.45 -7.31
N ILE A 122 -0.42 -15.92 -7.79
CA ILE A 122 0.30 -15.29 -8.91
C ILE A 122 -0.53 -15.36 -10.21
N GLY A 123 -1.19 -16.49 -10.49
CA GLY A 123 -2.09 -16.60 -11.64
C GLY A 123 -3.25 -15.60 -11.57
N GLU A 124 -3.88 -15.48 -10.40
CA GLU A 124 -4.97 -14.54 -10.15
C GLU A 124 -4.53 -13.09 -10.32
N ILE A 125 -3.39 -12.68 -9.72
CA ILE A 125 -2.92 -11.30 -9.81
C ILE A 125 -2.53 -10.92 -11.24
N THR A 126 -1.87 -11.82 -11.98
CA THR A 126 -1.52 -11.58 -13.39
C THR A 126 -2.77 -11.43 -14.25
N SER A 127 -3.79 -12.28 -14.04
CA SER A 127 -5.07 -12.16 -14.76
C SER A 127 -5.74 -10.81 -14.48
N ALA A 128 -5.77 -10.39 -13.21
CA ALA A 128 -6.35 -9.10 -12.83
C ALA A 128 -5.60 -7.91 -13.46
N PHE A 129 -4.27 -7.97 -13.59
CA PHE A 129 -3.48 -6.94 -14.26
C PHE A 129 -3.73 -6.86 -15.76
N SER A 130 -3.86 -7.99 -16.46
CA SER A 130 -4.21 -7.97 -17.88
C SER A 130 -5.58 -7.31 -18.12
N GLN A 131 -6.54 -7.49 -17.20
CA GLN A 131 -7.84 -6.82 -17.27
C GLN A 131 -7.72 -5.32 -17.01
N TYR A 132 -6.88 -4.91 -16.06
CA TYR A 132 -6.61 -3.51 -15.76
C TYR A 132 -5.98 -2.78 -16.95
N GLU A 133 -4.98 -3.39 -17.60
CA GLU A 133 -4.36 -2.85 -18.81
C GLU A 133 -5.39 -2.67 -19.94
N ALA A 134 -6.20 -3.69 -20.21
CA ALA A 134 -7.26 -3.60 -21.21
C ALA A 134 -8.29 -2.49 -20.87
N GLU A 135 -8.56 -2.24 -19.60
CA GLU A 135 -9.40 -1.12 -19.16
C GLU A 135 -8.74 0.24 -19.40
N LEU A 136 -7.45 0.39 -19.09
CA LEU A 136 -6.70 1.62 -19.37
C LEU A 136 -6.66 1.93 -20.87
N ILE A 137 -6.46 0.91 -21.71
CA ILE A 137 -6.53 1.01 -23.18
C ILE A 137 -7.93 1.51 -23.59
N ARG A 138 -9.01 0.85 -23.13
CA ARG A 138 -10.40 1.23 -23.46
C ARG A 138 -10.75 2.65 -23.04
N ARG A 139 -10.20 3.11 -21.92
CA ARG A 139 -10.41 4.48 -21.40
C ARG A 139 -9.51 5.52 -22.07
N GLY A 140 -8.67 5.14 -23.03
CA GLY A 140 -7.80 6.04 -23.78
C GLY A 140 -6.54 6.49 -23.04
N PHE A 141 -6.21 5.90 -21.90
CA PHE A 141 -5.04 6.29 -21.10
C PHE A 141 -3.70 5.78 -21.66
N LEU A 142 -3.72 4.77 -22.54
CA LEU A 142 -2.52 4.16 -23.14
C LEU A 142 -2.30 4.48 -24.63
N TYR A 143 -3.14 5.32 -25.24
CA TYR A 143 -2.98 5.78 -26.63
C TYR A 143 -2.32 7.17 -26.74
N GLY A 144 -1.31 7.44 -25.91
CA GLY A 144 -0.45 8.61 -26.03
C GLY A 144 0.94 8.19 -26.51
N ASN A 145 1.23 8.45 -27.79
CA ASN A 145 2.47 8.15 -28.54
C ASN A 145 2.53 6.78 -29.24
N LEU A 146 1.90 6.71 -30.40
CA LEU A 146 2.45 6.03 -31.58
C LEU A 146 2.56 7.05 -32.72
#